data_AF-A0A330MNE3-F1
#
_entry.id   AF-A0A330MNE3-F1
#
_cell.length_a   1.000
_cell.length_b   1.000
_cell.length_c   1.000
_cell.angle_alpha   90.00
_cell.angle_beta   90.00
_cell.angle_gamma   90.00
#
_symmetry.space_group_name_H-M   'P 1'
#
loop_
_entity.id
_entity.type
_entity.pdbx_description
1 polymer ?
#
loop_
_entity_poly.entity_id
_entity_poly.type
_entity_poly.pdbx_seq_one_letter_code
_entity_poly.pdbx_strand_id
1 'polypeptide(L)' 'MNWFVSEYPKHAKGKLDMGKSCIRFKNLKNIPFELLGTLTTKITVDEWIAKYESEIKR' A
#
# COMPACT_ATOMS: atom_id res chain seq x y z
N MET A 1 8.68 -0.28 2.82
CA MET A 1 7.97 0.47 1.75
C MET A 1 8.74 0.57 0.43
N ASN A 2 10.08 0.46 0.43
CA ASN A 2 10.91 0.60 -0.79
C ASN A 2 10.50 -0.31 -1.96
N TRP A 3 10.04 -1.53 -1.67
CA TRP A 3 9.53 -2.46 -2.68
C TRP A 3 8.36 -1.87 -3.48
N PHE A 4 7.35 -1.30 -2.79
CA PHE A 4 6.16 -0.76 -3.46
C PHE A 4 6.51 0.46 -4.33
N VAL A 5 7.44 1.31 -3.88
CA VAL A 5 7.91 2.48 -4.65
C VAL A 5 8.64 2.06 -5.93
N SER A 6 9.38 0.94 -5.90
CA SER A 6 10.09 0.41 -7.08
C SER A 6 9.16 -0.31 -8.06
N GLU A 7 8.13 -1.01 -7.57
CA GLU A 7 7.17 -1.75 -8.40
C GLU A 7 6.10 -0.84 -9.02
N TYR A 8 5.67 0.22 -8.31
CA TYR A 8 4.61 1.12 -8.77
C TYR A 8 4.80 1.66 -10.21
N PRO A 9 5.96 2.21 -10.62
CA PRO A 9 6.13 2.72 -11.98
C PRO A 9 6.07 1.64 -13.08
N LYS A 10 6.21 0.36 -12.75
CA LYS A 10 6.07 -0.75 -13.72
C LYS A 10 4.61 -1.06 -14.01
N HIS A 11 3.72 -0.87 -13.03
CA HIS A 11 2.31 -1.24 -13.12
C HIS A 11 1.37 -0.04 -13.31
N ALA A 12 1.81 1.18 -12.97
CA ALA A 12 0.99 2.39 -13.07
C ALA A 12 1.68 3.50 -13.87
N LYS A 13 0.92 4.11 -14.79
CA LYS A 13 1.33 5.33 -15.49
C LYS A 13 0.98 6.55 -14.63
N GLY A 14 1.93 7.00 -13.81
CA GLY A 14 1.81 8.21 -13.00
C GLY A 14 2.78 8.26 -11.83
N LYS A 15 2.99 9.45 -11.27
CA LYS A 15 3.78 9.61 -10.05
C LYS A 15 3.01 9.03 -8.87
N LEU A 16 3.68 8.21 -8.05
CA LEU A 16 3.15 7.75 -6.77
C LEU A 16 2.98 8.95 -5.83
N ASP A 17 1.74 9.20 -5.40
CA ASP A 17 1.40 10.22 -4.40
C ASP A 17 1.06 9.51 -3.08
N MET A 18 2.06 9.42 -2.19
CA MET A 18 1.97 8.68 -0.93
C MET A 18 2.23 9.62 0.25
N GLY A 19 1.28 9.69 1.18
CA GLY A 19 1.42 10.34 2.48
C GLY A 19 2.03 9.39 3.52
N LYS A 20 1.99 9.77 4.82
CA LYS A 20 2.53 8.95 5.91
C LYS A 20 1.86 7.57 6.06
N SER A 21 0.57 7.47 5.71
CA SER A 21 -0.22 6.23 5.86
C SER A 21 -1.19 5.99 4.68
N CYS A 22 -1.21 6.85 3.65
CA CYS A 22 -2.19 6.78 2.58
C CYS A 22 -1.55 6.89 1.19
N ILE A 23 -2.18 6.27 0.20
CA ILE A 23 -1.84 6.41 -1.22
C ILE A 23 -3.01 7.11 -1.90
N ARG A 24 -2.74 8.19 -2.64
CA ARG A 24 -3.76 9.00 -3.31
C ARG A 24 -3.73 8.75 -4.81
N PHE A 25 -4.86 8.34 -5.37
CA PHE A 25 -5.02 8.15 -6.81
C PHE A 25 -5.76 9.35 -7.39
N LYS A 26 -5.10 10.12 -8.27
CA LYS A 26 -5.75 11.22 -9.01
C LYS A 26 -6.51 10.74 -10.25
N ASN A 27 -6.08 9.63 -10.84
CA ASN A 27 -6.70 9.05 -12.02
C ASN A 27 -7.21 7.64 -11.70
N LEU A 28 -8.53 7.51 -11.54
CA LEU A 28 -9.21 6.26 -11.22
C LEU A 28 -9.08 5.20 -12.33
N LYS A 29 -8.86 5.61 -13.58
CA LYS A 29 -8.76 4.69 -14.73
C LYS A 29 -7.44 3.90 -14.76
N ASN A 30 -6.40 4.40 -14.09
CA ASN A 30 -5.05 3.82 -14.11
C ASN A 30 -4.64 3.22 -12.76
N ILE A 31 -5.61 2.84 -11.92
CA ILE A 31 -5.29 2.24 -10.61
C ILE A 31 -4.74 0.82 -10.85
N PRO A 32 -3.52 0.50 -10.36
CA PRO A 32 -2.92 -0.81 -10.53
C PRO A 32 -3.50 -1.81 -9.51
N PHE A 33 -4.69 -2.35 -9.79
CA PHE A 33 -5.39 -3.27 -8.88
C PHE A 33 -4.59 -4.54 -8.56
N GLU A 34 -3.86 -5.10 -9.52
CA GLU A 34 -3.03 -6.30 -9.31
C GLU A 34 -1.89 -6.05 -8.30
N LEU A 35 -1.22 -4.90 -8.42
CA LEU A 35 -0.16 -4.51 -7.49
C LEU A 35 -0.71 -4.28 -6.08
N LEU A 36 -1.90 -3.68 -5.98
CA LEU A 36 -2.59 -3.49 -4.70
C LEU A 36 -3.01 -4.83 -4.08
N GLY A 37 -3.52 -5.78 -4.86
CA GLY A 37 -3.84 -7.12 -4.38
C GLY A 37 -2.60 -7.87 -3.86
N THR A 38 -1.46 -7.68 -4.52
CA THR A 38 -0.17 -8.22 -4.05
C THR A 38 0.30 -7.52 -2.77
N LEU A 39 0.04 -6.22 -2.63
CA LEU A 39 0.37 -5.47 -1.42
C LEU A 39 -0.47 -5.94 -0.23
N THR A 40 -1.77 -6.12 -0.40
CA THR A 40 -2.67 -6.53 0.70
C THR A 40 -2.45 -7.97 1.13
N THR A 41 -1.98 -8.84 0.24
CA THR A 41 -1.63 -10.24 0.56
C THR A 41 -0.29 -10.38 1.28
N LYS A 42 0.56 -9.35 1.30
CA LYS A 42 1.85 -9.37 2.03
C LYS A 42 1.70 -9.27 3.55
N ILE A 43 0.53 -8.92 4.06
CA ILE A 43 0.27 -8.86 5.49
C ILE A 43 -0.97 -9.68 5.80
N THR A 44 -0.87 -10.55 6.79
CA THR A 44 -2.02 -11.30 7.27
C THR A 44 -2.87 -10.44 8.20
N VAL A 45 -4.15 -10.81 8.37
CA VAL A 45 -5.06 -10.12 9.28
C VAL A 45 -4.52 -10.18 10.73
N ASP A 46 -3.97 -11.32 11.15
CA ASP A 46 -3.43 -11.50 12.50
C ASP A 46 -2.19 -10.63 12.76
N GLU A 47 -1.26 -10.55 11.80
CA GLU A 47 -0.11 -9.65 11.90
C GLU A 47 -0.52 -8.18 11.96
N TRP A 48 -1.57 -7.80 11.22
CA TRP A 48 -2.12 -6.45 11.26
C TRP A 48 -2.69 -6.12 12.65
N ILE A 49 -3.48 -7.04 13.23
CA ILE A 49 -4.05 -6.89 14.57
C ILE A 49 -2.93 -6.79 15.61
N ALA A 50 -1.97 -7.72 15.61
CA ALA A 50 -0.87 -7.74 16.56
C ALA A 50 -0.05 -6.43 16.50
N LYS A 51 0.20 -5.92 15.29
CA LYS A 51 0.89 -4.64 15.12
C LYS A 51 0.07 -3.47 15.65
N TYR A 52 -1.23 -3.45 15.37
CA TYR A 52 -2.12 -2.39 15.85
C TYR A 52 -2.21 -2.37 17.39
N GLU A 53 -2.33 -3.55 18.00
CA GLU A 53 -2.34 -3.70 19.46
C GLU A 53 -1.00 -3.29 20.10
N SER A 54 0.13 -3.57 19.45
CA SER A 54 1.46 -3.18 19.95
C SER A 54 1.71 -1.66 19.94
N GLU A 55 1.12 -0.94 18.99
CA GLU A 55 1.26 0.51 18.83
C GLU A 55 0.21 1.27 19.66
N ILE A 56 -0.91 0.63 20.01
CA ILE A 56 -1.86 1.13 21.00
C ILE A 56 -1.19 1.05 22.38
N LYS A 57 -0.67 2.20 22.85
CA LYS A 57 -0.30 2.39 24.25
C LYS A 57 -1.58 2.49 25.08
N ARG A 58 -1.79 1.52 25.95
CA ARG A 58 -2.86 1.54 26.96
C ARG A 58 -2.41 2.22 28.24
#